data_AF-A0A7W0W6B8-F1
#
_entry.id   AF-A0A7W0W6B8-F1
#
_cell.length_a   1.000
_cell.length_b   1.000
_cell.length_c   1.000
_cell.angle_alpha   90.00
_cell.angle_beta   90.00
_cell.angle_gamma   90.00
#
_symmetry.space_group_name_H-M   'P 1'
#
loop_
_entity.id
_entity.type
_entity.pdbx_description
1 polymer ?
#
loop_
_entity_poly.entity_id
_entity_poly.type
_entity_poly.pdbx_seq_one_letter_code
_entity_poly.pdbx_strand_id
1 'polypeptide(L)'
;MTTYIQRSGDHAWVVDSAAAGQAAAWAGRNPAALEAELAGMASYFPHWQLVGASGGQIVRCPSCRAWAVPSAGAIRCLACQEELAASGLAWVGEIPVLARPEARVAKRQLALREAGFGEVTVEGLTYLLVPLSVRYPSEWPNLEPTVRYAGRWLDALGLPRSSVAHHLIEDGRACIFGWGQWSALTVADVLQQRMVNHIASLFKVVAGQTPRDAFIGRIH
;
A
#
# COMPACT_ATOMS: atom_id res chain seq x y z
N MET A 1 -4.84 14.50 -22.58
CA MET A 1 -5.08 14.19 -21.16
C MET A 1 -5.07 12.68 -21.02
N THR A 2 -4.15 12.12 -20.24
CA THR A 2 -4.03 10.66 -20.08
C THR A 2 -5.22 10.15 -19.28
N THR A 3 -5.79 9.01 -19.68
CA THR A 3 -6.90 8.38 -18.95
C THR A 3 -6.35 7.20 -18.17
N TYR A 4 -6.54 7.22 -16.85
CA TYR A 4 -6.11 6.12 -15.96
C TYR A 4 -7.34 5.33 -15.52
N ILE A 5 -7.40 4.07 -15.93
CA ILE A 5 -8.50 3.15 -15.58
C ILE A 5 -8.02 2.26 -14.44
N GLN A 6 -8.74 2.28 -13.32
CA GLN A 6 -8.51 1.39 -12.18
C GLN A 6 -9.64 0.37 -12.07
N ARG A 7 -9.34 -0.77 -11.44
CA ARG A 7 -10.28 -1.90 -11.32
C ARG A 7 -10.28 -2.46 -9.90
N SER A 8 -11.47 -2.85 -9.42
CA SER A 8 -11.69 -3.53 -8.13
C SER A 8 -12.86 -4.50 -8.25
N GLY A 9 -12.58 -5.81 -8.27
CA GLY A 9 -13.59 -6.81 -8.62
C GLY A 9 -14.18 -6.53 -10.00
N ASP A 10 -15.51 -6.50 -10.09
CA ASP A 10 -16.25 -6.22 -11.33
C ASP A 10 -16.39 -4.73 -11.65
N HIS A 11 -15.85 -3.85 -10.80
CA HIS A 11 -15.91 -2.41 -11.01
C HIS A 11 -14.65 -1.89 -11.72
N ALA A 12 -14.86 -0.98 -12.67
CA ALA A 12 -13.80 -0.19 -13.29
C ALA A 12 -14.20 1.28 -13.30
N TRP A 13 -13.25 2.18 -13.08
CA TRP A 13 -13.49 3.62 -13.15
C TRP A 13 -12.30 4.36 -13.73
N VAL A 14 -12.58 5.51 -14.33
CA VAL A 14 -11.55 6.49 -14.68
C VAL A 14 -11.24 7.30 -13.45
N VAL A 15 -9.96 7.40 -13.10
CA VAL A 15 -9.48 8.27 -12.02
C VAL A 15 -9.71 9.72 -12.44
N ASP A 16 -10.51 10.43 -11.66
CA ASP A 16 -10.74 11.85 -11.84
C ASP A 16 -9.66 12.66 -11.10
N SER A 17 -8.65 13.14 -11.84
CA SER A 17 -7.54 13.92 -11.27
C SER A 17 -8.00 15.24 -10.65
N ALA A 18 -9.11 15.84 -11.10
CA ALA A 18 -9.64 17.06 -10.51
C ALA A 18 -10.30 16.76 -9.15
N ALA A 19 -11.07 15.67 -9.05
CA ALA A 19 -11.61 15.20 -7.77
C ALA A 19 -10.49 14.82 -6.79
N ALA A 20 -9.44 14.16 -7.28
CA ALA A 20 -8.25 13.85 -6.48
C ALA A 20 -7.54 15.14 -5.97
N GLY A 21 -7.41 16.15 -6.83
CA GLY A 21 -6.84 17.46 -6.48
C GLY A 21 -7.65 18.23 -5.44
N GLN A 22 -8.98 18.08 -5.43
CA GLN A 22 -9.85 18.66 -4.40
C GLN A 22 -9.70 17.93 -3.06
N ALA A 23 -9.56 16.61 -3.06
CA ALA A 23 -9.43 15.81 -1.85
C ALA A 23 -8.06 15.97 -1.16
N ALA A 24 -6.98 16.15 -1.92
CA ALA A 24 -5.63 16.31 -1.40
C ALA A 24 -5.01 17.64 -1.83
N ALA A 25 -4.76 18.53 -0.86
CA ALA A 25 -4.25 19.87 -1.12
C ALA A 25 -2.91 19.89 -1.88
N TRP A 26 -2.02 18.91 -1.66
CA TRP A 26 -0.78 18.80 -2.43
C TRP A 26 -1.03 18.54 -3.92
N ALA A 27 -2.02 17.71 -4.24
CA ALA A 27 -2.35 17.33 -5.61
C ALA A 27 -3.02 18.50 -6.34
N GLY A 28 -3.88 19.25 -5.65
CA GLY A 28 -4.46 20.48 -6.19
C GLY A 28 -3.40 21.58 -6.45
N ARG A 29 -2.41 21.72 -5.56
CA ARG A 29 -1.30 22.68 -5.73
C ARG A 29 -0.27 22.24 -6.77
N ASN A 30 -0.11 20.94 -7.00
CA ASN A 30 0.85 20.38 -7.94
C ASN A 30 0.22 19.26 -8.80
N PRO A 31 -0.61 19.61 -9.80
CA PRO A 31 -1.25 18.62 -10.67
C PRO A 31 -0.26 17.77 -11.46
N ALA A 32 0.93 18.31 -11.79
CA ALA A 32 1.97 17.58 -12.49
C ALA A 32 2.56 16.44 -11.63
N ALA A 33 2.71 16.66 -10.32
CA ALA A 33 3.10 15.60 -9.40
C ALA A 33 2.03 14.50 -9.29
N LEU A 34 0.74 14.86 -9.26
CA LEU A 34 -0.33 13.86 -9.29
C LEU A 34 -0.29 13.04 -10.58
N GLU A 35 -0.10 13.67 -11.74
CA GLU A 35 0.03 12.95 -13.01
C GLU A 35 1.22 11.99 -13.01
N ALA A 36 2.36 12.42 -12.46
CA ALA A 36 3.55 11.55 -12.32
C ALA A 36 3.28 10.34 -11.40
N GLU A 37 2.56 10.53 -10.29
CA GLU A 37 2.11 9.43 -9.42
C GLU A 37 1.20 8.45 -10.17
N LEU A 38 0.19 8.96 -10.88
CA LEU A 38 -0.74 8.14 -11.64
C LEU A 38 -0.04 7.35 -12.74
N ALA A 39 0.88 7.99 -13.49
CA ALA A 39 1.69 7.35 -14.51
C ALA A 39 2.59 6.25 -13.92
N GLY A 40 3.31 6.55 -12.84
CA GLY A 40 4.18 5.59 -12.17
C GLY A 40 3.41 4.39 -11.63
N MET A 41 2.31 4.63 -10.94
CA MET A 41 1.48 3.55 -10.39
C MET A 41 0.80 2.73 -11.49
N ALA A 42 0.31 3.34 -12.57
CA ALA A 42 -0.25 2.60 -13.69
C ALA A 42 0.79 1.72 -14.41
N SER A 43 2.03 2.18 -14.51
CA SER A 43 3.13 1.44 -15.16
C SER A 43 3.60 0.24 -14.33
N TYR A 44 3.83 0.45 -13.03
CA TYR A 44 4.50 -0.55 -12.17
C TYR A 44 3.55 -1.34 -11.26
N PHE A 45 2.39 -0.77 -10.95
CA PHE A 45 1.43 -1.31 -9.99
C PHE A 45 -0.02 -1.19 -10.52
N PRO A 46 -0.34 -1.73 -11.71
CA PRO A 46 -1.61 -1.46 -12.42
C PRO A 46 -2.86 -1.94 -11.67
N HIS A 47 -2.72 -2.82 -10.68
CA HIS A 47 -3.83 -3.34 -9.87
C HIS A 47 -4.04 -2.56 -8.56
N TRP A 48 -3.19 -1.57 -8.27
CA TRP A 48 -3.34 -0.71 -7.10
C TRP A 48 -4.36 0.39 -7.36
N GLN A 49 -5.06 0.78 -6.30
CA GLN A 49 -6.22 1.64 -6.36
C GLN A 49 -5.94 2.94 -5.61
N LEU A 50 -6.22 4.07 -6.25
CA LEU A 50 -6.20 5.38 -5.61
C LEU A 50 -7.56 5.60 -4.93
N VAL A 51 -7.52 5.85 -3.63
CA VAL A 51 -8.70 5.96 -2.77
C VAL A 51 -8.62 7.21 -1.89
N GLY A 52 -9.76 7.67 -1.40
CA GLY A 52 -9.85 8.74 -0.42
C GLY A 52 -9.32 8.31 0.96
N ALA A 53 -8.70 9.23 1.67
CA ALA A 53 -8.21 9.05 3.04
C ALA A 53 -8.63 10.22 3.95
N SER A 54 -8.78 9.98 5.24
CA SER A 54 -9.11 10.99 6.26
C SER A 54 -8.63 10.58 7.63
N GLY A 55 -8.07 11.50 8.42
CA GLY A 55 -7.68 11.23 9.81
C GLY A 55 -6.76 10.01 9.97
N GLY A 56 -5.90 9.74 8.98
CA GLY A 56 -5.06 8.55 8.99
C GLY A 56 -5.82 7.24 8.77
N GLN A 57 -6.99 7.25 8.11
CA GLN A 57 -7.69 6.04 7.69
C GLN A 57 -8.10 6.11 6.23
N ILE A 58 -8.29 4.95 5.60
CA ILE A 58 -8.84 4.86 4.25
C ILE A 58 -10.36 5.00 4.34
N VAL A 59 -10.95 5.84 3.50
CA VAL A 59 -12.39 6.08 3.51
C VAL A 59 -13.12 4.92 2.84
N ARG A 60 -14.13 4.41 3.54
CA ARG A 60 -15.07 3.37 3.07
C ARG A 60 -16.47 3.94 3.14
N CYS A 61 -17.31 3.57 2.18
CA CYS A 61 -18.73 3.91 2.24
C CYS A 61 -19.37 3.25 3.49
N PRO A 62 -20.14 4.00 4.30
CA PRO A 62 -20.82 3.44 5.46
C PRO A 62 -21.90 2.43 5.05
N SER A 63 -22.56 2.67 3.92
CA SER A 63 -23.70 1.90 3.42
C SER A 63 -23.30 0.52 2.88
N CYS A 64 -22.27 0.44 2.04
CA CYS A 64 -21.89 -0.79 1.34
C CYS A 64 -20.45 -1.24 1.57
N ARG A 65 -19.66 -0.49 2.36
CA ARG A 65 -18.26 -0.80 2.69
C ARG A 65 -17.29 -0.81 1.49
N ALA A 66 -17.73 -0.45 0.29
CA ALA A 66 -16.83 -0.27 -0.85
C ALA A 66 -15.88 0.92 -0.65
N TRP A 67 -14.78 0.95 -1.42
CA TRP A 67 -13.80 2.03 -1.37
C TRP A 67 -14.42 3.36 -1.84
N ALA A 68 -13.94 4.46 -1.26
CA ALA A 68 -14.18 5.80 -1.76
C ALA A 68 -13.08 6.17 -2.77
N VAL A 69 -13.44 6.50 -4.01
CA VAL A 69 -12.51 6.73 -5.12
C VAL A 69 -12.74 8.10 -5.74
N PRO A 70 -11.72 8.77 -6.29
CA PRO A 70 -11.89 10.01 -7.05
C PRO A 70 -12.54 9.72 -8.41
N SER A 71 -13.79 10.12 -8.57
CA SER A 71 -14.57 9.91 -9.81
C SER A 71 -15.70 10.92 -9.94
N ALA A 72 -16.05 11.29 -11.17
CA ALA A 72 -17.19 12.15 -11.49
C ALA A 72 -17.25 13.45 -10.64
N GLY A 73 -16.13 14.15 -10.55
CA GLY A 73 -15.99 15.46 -9.91
C GLY A 73 -15.82 15.44 -8.39
N ALA A 74 -15.95 14.29 -7.72
CA ALA A 74 -15.88 14.17 -6.26
C ALA A 74 -15.23 12.85 -5.79
N ILE A 75 -15.08 12.70 -4.47
CA ILE A 75 -14.77 11.40 -3.87
C ILE A 75 -16.08 10.63 -3.71
N ARG A 76 -16.21 9.50 -4.38
CA ARG A 76 -17.46 8.74 -4.46
C ARG A 76 -17.25 7.29 -4.07
N CYS A 77 -18.27 6.69 -3.48
CA CYS A 77 -18.30 5.26 -3.26
C CYS A 77 -18.26 4.53 -4.61
N LEU A 78 -17.32 3.59 -4.76
CA LEU A 78 -17.17 2.80 -5.98
C LEU A 78 -18.44 2.01 -6.35
N ALA A 79 -19.19 1.53 -5.35
CA ALA A 79 -20.35 0.67 -5.57
C ALA A 79 -21.67 1.45 -5.67
N CYS A 80 -22.07 2.19 -4.62
CA CYS A 80 -23.35 2.90 -4.59
C CYS A 80 -23.30 4.33 -5.12
N GLN A 81 -22.12 4.84 -5.48
CA GLN A 81 -21.93 6.20 -6.01
C GLN A 81 -22.35 7.32 -5.05
N GLU A 82 -22.49 7.03 -3.76
CA GLU A 82 -22.66 8.05 -2.72
C GLU A 82 -21.41 8.92 -2.62
N GLU A 83 -21.58 10.24 -2.53
CA GLU A 83 -20.48 11.17 -2.33
C GLU A 83 -19.98 11.08 -0.87
N LEU A 84 -18.66 11.05 -0.69
CA LEU A 84 -18.02 10.86 0.60
C LEU A 84 -16.97 11.94 0.82
N ALA A 85 -16.86 12.42 2.06
CA ALA A 85 -15.80 13.34 2.43
C ALA A 85 -14.45 12.61 2.49
N ALA A 86 -13.42 13.21 1.90
CA ALA A 86 -12.03 12.84 2.15
C ALA A 86 -11.14 14.08 2.20
N SER A 87 -10.15 14.07 3.10
CA SER A 87 -9.16 15.14 3.29
C SER A 87 -7.76 14.75 2.81
N GLY A 88 -7.66 13.69 2.01
CA GLY A 88 -6.40 13.18 1.49
C GLY A 88 -6.59 12.00 0.55
N LEU A 89 -5.48 11.48 0.07
CA LEU A 89 -5.42 10.36 -0.84
C LEU A 89 -4.52 9.25 -0.29
N ALA A 90 -4.79 8.03 -0.74
CA ALA A 90 -3.97 6.88 -0.45
C ALA A 90 -4.03 5.87 -1.60
N TRP A 91 -2.98 5.06 -1.71
CA TRP A 91 -2.94 3.88 -2.55
C TRP A 91 -3.20 2.65 -1.71
N VAL A 92 -4.02 1.74 -2.21
CA VAL A 92 -4.25 0.42 -1.60
C VAL A 92 -4.00 -0.67 -2.65
N GLY A 93 -3.35 -1.75 -2.22
CA GLY A 93 -3.04 -2.86 -3.10
C GLY A 93 -2.17 -3.89 -2.42
N GLU A 94 -1.59 -4.78 -3.23
CA GLU A 94 -0.83 -5.92 -2.76
C GLU A 94 0.54 -5.98 -3.44
N ILE A 95 1.58 -6.37 -2.69
CA ILE A 95 2.88 -6.75 -3.24
C ILE A 95 3.00 -8.27 -3.22
N PRO A 96 3.21 -8.93 -4.38
CA PRO A 96 3.46 -10.36 -4.42
C PRO A 96 4.88 -10.65 -3.90
N VAL A 97 5.00 -11.63 -2.99
CA VAL A 97 6.29 -12.13 -2.51
C VAL A 97 6.34 -13.63 -2.63
N LEU A 98 7.43 -14.13 -3.21
CA LEU A 98 7.63 -15.57 -3.44
C LEU A 98 7.52 -16.34 -2.12
N ALA A 99 6.55 -17.25 -2.06
CA ALA A 99 6.41 -18.19 -0.97
C ALA A 99 7.63 -19.11 -1.01
N ARG A 100 8.39 -19.12 0.08
CA ARG A 100 9.56 -19.97 0.19
C ARG A 100 9.17 -21.35 0.77
N PRO A 101 9.88 -22.43 0.40
CA PRO A 101 9.50 -23.78 0.77
C PRO A 101 9.86 -24.16 2.22
N GLU A 102 10.30 -23.23 3.09
CA GLU A 102 10.66 -23.62 4.45
C GLU A 102 9.41 -23.99 5.29
N ALA A 103 9.50 -25.06 6.08
CA ALA A 103 8.37 -25.58 6.87
C ALA A 103 7.70 -24.54 7.80
N ARG A 104 8.50 -23.61 8.35
CA ARG A 104 7.98 -22.49 9.15
C ARG A 104 7.13 -21.52 8.32
N VAL A 105 7.55 -21.24 7.09
CA VAL A 105 6.79 -20.42 6.14
C VAL A 105 5.53 -21.15 5.73
N ALA A 106 5.58 -22.45 5.43
CA ALA A 106 4.40 -23.24 5.07
C ALA A 106 3.30 -23.23 6.16
N LYS A 107 3.67 -23.33 7.44
CA LYS A 107 2.69 -23.19 8.54
C LYS A 107 2.06 -21.80 8.58
N ARG A 108 2.85 -20.75 8.36
CA ARG A 108 2.34 -19.37 8.33
C ARG A 108 1.53 -19.05 7.08
N GLN A 109 1.86 -19.69 5.96
CA GLN A 109 1.10 -19.65 4.72
C GLN A 109 -0.31 -20.22 4.92
N LEU A 110 -0.44 -21.35 5.64
CA LEU A 110 -1.75 -21.86 6.03
C LEU A 110 -2.54 -20.83 6.86
N ALA A 111 -1.91 -20.23 7.87
CA ALA A 111 -2.56 -19.20 8.69
C ALA A 111 -2.98 -17.96 7.89
N LEU A 112 -2.19 -17.56 6.88
CA LEU A 112 -2.55 -16.48 5.96
C LEU A 112 -3.80 -16.81 5.15
N ARG A 113 -3.90 -18.03 4.62
CA ARG A 113 -5.08 -18.50 3.88
C ARG A 113 -6.32 -18.55 4.77
N GLU A 114 -6.20 -19.06 5.99
CA GLU A 114 -7.28 -19.09 6.98
C GLU A 114 -7.74 -17.67 7.38
N ALA A 115 -6.82 -16.71 7.40
CA ALA A 115 -7.14 -15.29 7.64
C ALA A 115 -7.70 -14.56 6.39
N GLY A 116 -7.89 -15.28 5.27
CA GLY A 116 -8.48 -14.77 4.03
C GLY A 116 -7.53 -13.91 3.20
N PHE A 117 -6.22 -14.10 3.31
CA PHE A 117 -5.24 -13.46 2.43
C PHE A 117 -4.99 -14.29 1.18
N GLY A 118 -4.83 -13.59 0.06
CA GLY A 118 -4.67 -14.20 -1.26
C GLY A 118 -3.28 -14.76 -1.52
N GLU A 119 -3.26 -15.74 -2.41
CA GLU A 119 -2.07 -16.30 -3.05
C GLU A 119 -2.30 -16.34 -4.56
N VAL A 120 -1.24 -16.18 -5.33
CA VAL A 120 -1.29 -16.35 -6.78
C VAL A 120 -0.18 -17.28 -7.23
N THR A 121 -0.48 -18.20 -8.14
CA THR A 121 0.52 -19.05 -8.78
C THR A 121 0.78 -18.54 -10.19
N VAL A 122 2.03 -18.20 -10.48
CA VAL A 122 2.50 -17.75 -11.79
C VAL A 122 3.65 -18.64 -12.20
N GLU A 123 3.55 -19.30 -13.35
CA GLU A 123 4.60 -20.18 -13.90
C GLU A 123 5.09 -21.25 -12.89
N GLY A 124 4.17 -21.78 -12.08
CA GLY A 124 4.48 -22.80 -11.06
C GLY A 124 5.09 -22.26 -9.75
N LEU A 125 5.34 -20.95 -9.66
CA LEU A 125 5.77 -20.28 -8.44
C LEU A 125 4.57 -19.71 -7.70
N THR A 126 4.49 -19.96 -6.40
CA THR A 126 3.43 -19.42 -5.53
C THR A 126 3.90 -18.13 -4.86
N TYR A 127 3.11 -17.07 -4.98
CA TYR A 127 3.36 -15.77 -4.37
C TYR A 127 2.29 -15.49 -3.32
N LEU A 128 2.73 -15.09 -2.14
CA LEU A 128 1.88 -14.55 -1.09
C LEU A 128 1.60 -13.08 -1.41
N LEU A 129 0.34 -12.67 -1.37
CA LEU A 129 -0.07 -11.29 -1.61
C LEU A 129 0.00 -10.52 -0.29
N VAL A 130 0.85 -9.48 -0.26
CA VAL A 130 1.07 -8.67 0.94
C VAL A 130 0.26 -7.37 0.85
N PRO A 131 -0.86 -7.24 1.59
CA PRO A 131 -1.73 -6.09 1.51
C PRO A 131 -1.13 -4.89 2.24
N LEU A 132 -1.07 -3.78 1.52
CA LEU A 132 -0.51 -2.53 1.97
C LEU A 132 -1.46 -1.36 1.68
N SER A 133 -1.28 -0.29 2.45
CA SER A 133 -1.76 1.04 2.08
C SER A 133 -0.61 2.04 2.14
N VAL A 134 -0.50 2.92 1.15
CA VAL A 134 0.43 4.05 1.14
C VAL A 134 -0.36 5.34 1.20
N ARG A 135 -0.13 6.16 2.23
CA ARG A 135 -0.89 7.39 2.46
C ARG A 135 0.02 8.59 2.28
N TYR A 136 -0.47 9.59 1.54
CA TYR A 136 0.26 10.84 1.38
C TYR A 136 0.11 11.73 2.62
N PRO A 137 1.17 12.41 3.07
CA PRO A 137 1.05 13.52 4.00
C PRO A 137 0.48 14.76 3.28
N SER A 138 -0.04 15.72 4.05
CA SER A 138 -0.53 17.01 3.53
C SER A 138 0.56 17.84 2.83
N GLU A 139 1.81 17.63 3.24
CA GLU A 139 3.02 18.34 2.82
C GLU A 139 3.76 17.62 1.70
N TRP A 140 3.20 16.52 1.15
CA TRP A 140 3.79 15.82 0.02
C TRP A 140 4.17 16.79 -1.12
N PRO A 141 5.34 16.63 -1.77
CA PRO A 141 6.34 15.57 -1.58
C PRO A 141 7.44 15.87 -0.56
N ASN A 142 7.25 16.86 0.32
CA ASN A 142 8.28 17.27 1.28
C ASN A 142 8.37 16.38 2.53
N LEU A 143 7.33 15.56 2.78
CA LEU A 143 7.31 14.58 3.87
C LEU A 143 7.09 13.18 3.30
N GLU A 144 7.58 12.16 4.03
CA GLU A 144 7.47 10.78 3.62
C GLU A 144 6.01 10.30 3.57
N PRO A 145 5.66 9.41 2.62
CA PRO A 145 4.37 8.77 2.66
C PRO A 145 4.38 7.70 3.76
N THR A 146 3.23 7.47 4.37
CA THR A 146 3.11 6.42 5.37
C THR A 146 2.70 5.12 4.70
N VAL A 147 3.58 4.11 4.71
CA VAL A 147 3.21 2.74 4.30
C VAL A 147 2.80 1.92 5.50
N ARG A 148 1.66 1.23 5.39
CA ARG A 148 1.12 0.34 6.42
C ARG A 148 0.78 -1.03 5.87
N TYR A 149 1.10 -2.06 6.65
CA TYR A 149 0.57 -3.41 6.50
C TYR A 149 -0.86 -3.51 7.00
N ALA A 150 -1.64 -4.44 6.47
CA ALA A 150 -2.86 -4.86 7.16
C ALA A 150 -2.48 -5.55 8.49
N GLY A 151 -2.99 -5.07 9.63
CA GLY A 151 -2.63 -5.61 10.95
C GLY A 151 -2.86 -7.12 11.06
N ARG A 152 -4.02 -7.61 10.58
CA ARG A 152 -4.33 -9.05 10.54
C ARG A 152 -3.33 -9.89 9.73
N TRP A 153 -2.61 -9.29 8.78
CA TRP A 153 -1.59 -9.98 8.00
C TRP A 153 -0.33 -10.20 8.84
N LEU A 154 0.09 -9.19 9.60
CA LEU A 154 1.20 -9.31 10.57
C LEU A 154 0.85 -10.35 11.64
N ASP A 155 -0.37 -10.31 12.17
CA ASP A 155 -0.83 -11.24 13.19
C ASP A 155 -0.79 -12.70 12.69
N ALA A 156 -1.26 -12.98 11.48
CA ALA A 156 -1.25 -14.31 10.87
C ALA A 156 0.18 -14.87 10.70
N LEU A 157 1.13 -13.99 10.34
CA LEU A 157 2.55 -14.33 10.26
C LEU A 157 3.24 -14.46 11.62
N GLY A 158 2.58 -14.07 12.71
CA GLY A 158 3.17 -14.02 14.05
C GLY A 158 4.21 -12.91 14.20
N LEU A 159 4.09 -11.84 13.42
CA LEU A 159 4.92 -10.64 13.51
C LEU A 159 4.29 -9.62 14.46
N PRO A 160 5.08 -8.83 15.19
CA PRO A 160 4.55 -7.77 16.04
C PRO A 160 3.95 -6.65 15.20
N ARG A 161 2.95 -5.94 15.74
CA ARG A 161 2.41 -4.73 15.09
C ARG A 161 3.30 -3.50 15.29
N SER A 162 4.15 -3.49 16.30
CA SER A 162 5.15 -2.43 16.53
C SER A 162 6.40 -3.07 17.11
N SER A 163 7.55 -2.83 16.49
CA SER A 163 8.84 -3.34 16.94
C SER A 163 9.96 -2.67 16.17
N VAL A 164 10.82 -1.96 16.90
CA VAL A 164 12.06 -1.38 16.35
C VAL A 164 12.91 -2.47 15.68
N ALA A 165 13.01 -3.66 16.29
CA ALA A 165 13.78 -4.78 15.74
C ALA A 165 13.26 -5.25 14.37
N HIS A 166 11.96 -5.11 14.11
CA HIS A 166 11.33 -5.49 12.84
C HIS A 166 11.11 -4.28 11.91
N HIS A 167 11.60 -3.10 12.29
CA HIS A 167 11.37 -1.85 11.55
C HIS A 167 9.89 -1.54 11.34
N LEU A 168 9.07 -1.90 12.33
CA LEU A 168 7.64 -1.59 12.38
C LEU A 168 7.41 -0.49 13.42
N ILE A 169 6.93 0.64 12.96
CA ILE A 169 6.51 1.78 13.77
C ILE A 169 5.00 1.62 13.97
N GLU A 170 4.50 1.77 15.18
CA GLU A 170 3.08 1.89 15.53
C GLU A 170 2.03 1.23 14.59
N ASP A 171 1.46 0.12 15.06
CA ASP A 171 0.31 -0.54 14.42
C ASP A 171 0.49 -0.79 12.90
N GLY A 172 1.61 -1.44 12.58
CA GLY A 172 1.93 -1.97 11.26
C GLY A 172 2.45 -0.94 10.26
N ARG A 173 2.83 0.28 10.68
CA ARG A 173 3.54 1.21 9.79
C ARG A 173 4.97 0.69 9.56
N ALA A 174 5.38 0.63 8.29
CA ALA A 174 6.74 0.31 7.94
C ALA A 174 7.66 1.51 8.21
N CYS A 175 8.83 1.27 8.79
CA CYS A 175 9.91 2.24 8.82
C CYS A 175 10.57 2.29 7.44
N ILE A 176 10.34 3.39 6.72
CA ILE A 176 10.89 3.62 5.38
C ILE A 176 12.25 4.29 5.58
N PHE A 177 13.31 3.50 5.61
CA PHE A 177 14.67 4.00 5.85
C PHE A 177 15.10 5.11 4.87
N GLY A 178 15.85 6.08 5.42
CA GLY A 178 16.69 7.00 4.64
C GLY A 178 16.03 8.26 4.11
N TRP A 179 14.81 8.63 4.53
CA TRP A 179 14.08 9.78 3.95
C TRP A 179 14.86 11.11 3.99
N GLY A 180 15.63 11.38 5.05
CA GLY A 180 16.43 12.61 5.18
C GLY A 180 17.55 12.80 4.15
N GLN A 181 17.79 11.81 3.28
CA GLN A 181 18.80 11.86 2.22
C GLN A 181 18.19 12.05 0.80
N TRP A 182 16.88 12.31 0.66
CA TRP A 182 16.17 12.11 -0.61
C TRP A 182 15.44 13.35 -1.16
N SER A 183 15.38 13.40 -2.48
CA SER A 183 14.48 14.23 -3.30
C SER A 183 13.06 13.65 -3.31
N ALA A 184 12.08 14.42 -3.82
CA ALA A 184 10.69 13.99 -4.00
C ALA A 184 10.59 12.67 -4.80
N LEU A 185 10.40 11.55 -4.11
CA LEU A 185 10.17 10.24 -4.73
C LEU A 185 8.71 10.01 -5.04
N THR A 186 8.41 9.12 -5.99
CA THR A 186 7.02 8.69 -6.18
C THR A 186 6.61 7.55 -5.25
N VAL A 187 5.30 7.29 -5.08
CA VAL A 187 4.85 6.09 -4.35
C VAL A 187 5.34 4.82 -5.04
N ALA A 188 5.39 4.79 -6.37
CA ALA A 188 5.95 3.66 -7.10
C ALA A 188 7.42 3.40 -6.72
N ASP A 189 8.22 4.44 -6.54
CA ASP A 189 9.61 4.32 -6.07
C ASP A 189 9.68 3.80 -4.63
N VAL A 190 8.84 4.33 -3.73
CA VAL A 190 8.78 3.86 -2.34
C VAL A 190 8.44 2.36 -2.29
N LEU A 191 7.46 1.91 -3.08
CA LEU A 191 7.08 0.51 -3.13
C LEU A 191 8.23 -0.37 -3.63
N GLN A 192 8.82 -0.02 -4.78
CA GLN A 192 9.89 -0.80 -5.40
C GLN A 192 11.17 -0.84 -4.56
N GLN A 193 11.63 0.33 -4.12
CA GLN A 193 12.96 0.47 -3.53
C GLN A 193 12.97 0.16 -2.03
N ARG A 194 11.84 0.35 -1.34
CA ARG A 194 11.78 0.23 0.13
C ARG A 194 10.90 -0.91 0.59
N MET A 195 9.69 -1.01 0.06
CA MET A 195 8.71 -1.97 0.57
C MET A 195 9.03 -3.41 0.17
N VAL A 196 9.42 -3.67 -1.09
CA VAL A 196 9.81 -5.02 -1.52
C VAL A 196 10.89 -5.60 -0.60
N ASN A 197 11.94 -4.81 -0.35
CA ASN A 197 13.03 -5.22 0.53
C ASN A 197 12.57 -5.36 2.00
N HIS A 198 11.65 -4.52 2.49
CA HIS A 198 11.16 -4.59 3.86
C HIS A 198 10.36 -5.88 4.07
N ILE A 199 9.49 -6.20 3.12
CA ILE A 199 8.72 -7.45 3.12
C ILE A 199 9.66 -8.65 3.05
N ALA A 200 10.66 -8.64 2.16
CA ALA A 200 11.63 -9.72 2.07
C ALA A 200 12.35 -9.97 3.40
N SER A 201 12.73 -8.91 4.13
CA SER A 201 13.31 -9.03 5.47
C SER A 201 12.33 -9.61 6.50
N LEU A 202 11.07 -9.18 6.51
CA LEU A 202 10.05 -9.78 7.39
C LEU A 202 9.86 -11.29 7.10
N PHE A 203 9.88 -11.70 5.84
CA PHE A 203 9.79 -13.11 5.47
C PHE A 203 11.02 -13.93 5.89
N LYS A 204 12.23 -13.35 5.85
CA LYS A 204 13.42 -13.99 6.44
C LYS A 204 13.25 -14.24 7.94
N VAL A 205 12.65 -13.30 8.66
CA VAL A 205 12.32 -13.47 10.09
C VAL A 205 11.31 -14.59 10.29
N VAL A 206 10.24 -14.62 9.49
CA VAL A 206 9.25 -15.71 9.51
C VAL A 206 9.90 -17.07 9.22
N ALA A 207 10.86 -17.12 8.32
CA ALA A 207 11.65 -18.32 8.01
C ALA A 207 12.61 -18.72 9.15
N GLY A 208 12.82 -17.87 10.16
CA GLY A 208 13.58 -18.17 11.37
C GLY A 208 14.90 -17.40 11.53
N GLN A 209 15.23 -16.47 10.63
CA GLN A 209 16.35 -15.57 10.85
C GLN A 209 16.07 -14.59 11.98
N THR A 210 17.10 -14.14 12.69
CA THR A 210 16.92 -13.07 13.67
C THR A 210 16.58 -11.76 12.95
N PRO A 211 15.81 -10.84 13.55
CA PRO A 211 15.56 -9.54 12.93
C PRO A 211 16.84 -8.77 12.61
N ARG A 212 17.87 -8.87 13.46
CA ARG A 212 19.19 -8.25 13.22
C ARG A 212 19.80 -8.72 11.90
N ASP A 213 19.79 -10.03 11.64
CA ASP A 213 20.38 -10.59 10.42
C ASP A 213 19.51 -10.31 9.19
N ALA A 214 18.19 -10.41 9.34
CA ALA A 214 17.23 -10.17 8.27
C ALA A 214 17.28 -8.72 7.75
N PHE A 215 17.63 -7.76 8.62
CA PHE A 215 17.75 -6.34 8.33
C PHE A 215 19.21 -5.84 8.28
N ILE A 216 20.23 -6.72 8.28
CA ILE A 216 21.64 -6.32 8.38
C ILE A 216 22.09 -5.33 7.29
N GLY A 217 21.60 -5.49 6.06
CA GLY A 217 21.84 -4.55 4.95
C GLY A 217 21.08 -3.22 5.06
N ARG A 218 20.45 -2.95 6.20
CA ARG A 218 19.66 -1.75 6.50
C ARG A 218 20.08 -1.05 7.79
N ILE A 219 21.07 -1.58 8.52
CA ILE A 219 21.63 -0.93 9.71
C ILE A 219 22.70 0.07 9.22
N HIS A 220 22.37 1.35 9.26
CA HIS A 220 23.31 2.46 9.10
C HIS A 220 23.17 3.41 10.28
#